data_AF-A0A854DVZ0-F1
#
_entry.id   AF-A0A854DVZ0-F1
#
_cell.length_a   1.000
_cell.length_b   1.000
_cell.length_c   1.000
_cell.angle_alpha   90.00
_cell.angle_beta   90.00
_cell.angle_gamma   90.00
#
_symmetry.space_group_name_H-M   'P 1'
#
loop_
_entity.id
_entity.type
_entity.pdbx_description
1 polymer ?
#
loop_
_entity_poly.entity_id
_entity_poly.type
_entity_poly.pdbx_seq_one_letter_code
_entity_poly.pdbx_strand_id
1 'polypeptide(L)'
;MVADAAESDGKITGMEINGVAIADVSFKAGATASDINNGIVNAINDKMDQTGVYAKLDKDGNLELTSLKSGKDFTFTAGTADGGGTPDADPANPPADLAIDFAGIGGTATAVVASEKKTVADLDITTVEGAQRALSIVDDALTSVNSSRADMGAIQNRFTSTIASLNTTSENLSASRSRIRDTDYAKETAELTRTQILQQAGTAMLAQANQSPSSVMSLLQG
;
A
#
# COMPACT_ATOMS: atom_id res chain seq x y z
N MET A 1 -6.56 37.81 38.36
CA MET A 1 -6.91 38.29 37.01
C MET A 1 -8.20 37.56 36.68
N VAL A 2 -9.34 38.25 36.74
CA VAL A 2 -10.65 37.63 36.50
C VAL A 2 -10.66 37.23 35.02
N ALA A 3 -10.87 35.95 34.72
CA ALA A 3 -11.00 35.49 33.35
C ALA A 3 -12.15 36.27 32.71
N ASP A 4 -11.84 36.98 31.64
CA ASP A 4 -12.79 37.83 30.94
C ASP A 4 -13.93 36.95 30.43
N ALA A 5 -15.17 37.37 30.67
CA ALA A 5 -16.36 36.64 30.26
C ALA A 5 -17.00 37.40 29.11
N ALA A 6 -17.60 36.69 28.15
CA ALA A 6 -18.18 37.31 26.97
C ALA A 6 -19.17 38.42 27.36
N GLU A 7 -18.98 39.64 26.86
CA GLU A 7 -19.86 40.78 27.17
C GLU A 7 -21.20 40.72 26.41
N SER A 8 -21.26 39.91 25.34
CA SER A 8 -22.41 39.77 24.45
C SER A 8 -22.60 38.30 23.98
N ASP A 9 -23.79 38.00 23.46
CA ASP A 9 -24.04 36.75 22.73
C ASP A 9 -23.28 36.79 21.39
N GLY A 10 -22.66 35.67 21.00
CA GLY A 10 -21.89 35.61 19.76
C GLY A 10 -21.68 34.19 19.25
N LYS A 11 -20.96 34.05 18.14
CA LYS A 11 -20.64 32.77 17.52
C LYS A 11 -19.23 32.74 16.97
N ILE A 12 -18.51 31.64 17.12
CA ILE A 12 -17.30 31.37 16.35
C ILE A 12 -17.71 30.67 15.06
N THR A 13 -17.28 31.23 13.93
CA THR A 13 -17.59 30.73 12.59
C THR A 13 -16.31 30.59 11.76
N GLY A 14 -16.35 29.77 10.70
CA GLY A 14 -15.23 29.67 9.75
C GLY A 14 -14.02 28.85 10.24
N MET A 15 -14.17 28.03 11.27
CA MET A 15 -13.14 27.07 11.67
C MET A 15 -13.00 25.95 10.64
N GLU A 16 -11.76 25.58 10.30
CA GLU A 16 -11.49 24.43 9.42
C GLU A 16 -10.33 23.58 9.93
N ILE A 17 -10.43 22.26 9.74
CA ILE A 17 -9.34 21.32 10.00
C ILE A 17 -9.11 20.45 8.77
N ASN A 18 -7.89 20.42 8.24
CA ASN A 18 -7.58 19.71 6.99
C ASN A 18 -8.51 20.11 5.82
N GLY A 19 -9.00 21.36 5.82
CA GLY A 19 -9.97 21.88 4.87
C GLY A 19 -11.42 21.41 5.08
N VAL A 20 -11.71 20.72 6.19
CA VAL A 20 -13.07 20.34 6.61
C VAL A 20 -13.62 21.42 7.53
N ALA A 21 -14.76 22.01 7.16
CA ALA A 21 -15.45 23.00 7.98
C ALA A 21 -15.98 22.38 9.29
N ILE A 22 -15.69 23.05 10.40
CA ILE A 22 -16.21 22.74 11.73
C ILE A 22 -17.48 23.54 11.96
N ALA A 23 -18.42 22.97 12.70
CA ALA A 23 -19.69 23.64 13.01
C ALA A 23 -19.48 24.92 13.83
N ASP A 24 -20.32 25.92 13.59
CA ASP A 24 -20.28 27.17 14.33
C ASP A 24 -20.54 26.94 15.82
N VAL A 25 -19.74 27.58 16.68
CA VAL A 25 -19.86 27.47 18.13
C VAL A 25 -20.54 28.71 18.67
N SER A 26 -21.76 28.56 19.17
CA SER A 26 -22.51 29.69 19.76
C SER A 26 -22.18 29.84 21.24
N PHE A 27 -22.00 31.07 21.70
CA PHE A 27 -21.80 31.41 23.11
C PHE A 27 -22.77 32.52 23.56
N LYS A 28 -22.99 32.59 24.87
CA LYS A 28 -23.89 33.57 25.51
C LYS A 28 -23.08 34.59 26.30
N ALA A 29 -23.66 35.78 26.50
CA ALA A 29 -23.12 36.76 27.43
C ALA A 29 -22.88 36.11 28.81
N GLY A 30 -21.70 36.32 29.37
CA GLY A 30 -21.22 35.70 30.60
C GLY A 30 -20.50 34.35 30.42
N ALA A 31 -20.41 33.80 29.21
CA ALA A 31 -19.61 32.61 28.96
C ALA A 31 -18.12 32.89 29.15
N THR A 32 -17.43 32.01 29.88
CA THR A 32 -15.97 32.11 30.05
C THR A 32 -15.24 31.55 28.82
N ALA A 33 -13.96 31.89 28.65
CA ALA A 33 -13.12 31.30 27.60
C ALA A 33 -13.13 29.74 27.64
N SER A 34 -13.21 29.14 28.83
CA SER A 34 -13.30 27.68 28.98
C SER A 34 -14.62 27.11 28.47
N ASP A 35 -15.75 27.80 28.69
CA ASP A 35 -17.05 27.37 28.19
C ASP A 35 -17.08 27.38 26.65
N ILE A 36 -16.48 28.41 26.06
CA ILE A 36 -16.35 28.53 24.60
C ILE A 36 -15.41 27.46 24.05
N ASN A 37 -14.24 27.25 24.65
CA ASN A 37 -13.31 26.20 24.26
C ASN A 37 -13.93 24.80 24.37
N ASN A 38 -14.76 24.53 25.37
CA ASN A 38 -15.53 23.28 25.46
C ASN A 38 -16.51 23.12 24.29
N GLY A 39 -17.17 24.21 23.88
CA GLY A 39 -17.99 24.23 22.67
C GLY A 39 -17.19 23.90 21.40
N ILE A 40 -15.98 24.46 21.27
CA ILE A 40 -15.05 24.17 20.17
C ILE A 40 -14.60 22.71 20.18
N VAL A 41 -14.24 22.16 21.35
CA VAL A 41 -13.85 20.75 21.49
C VAL A 41 -14.96 19.83 20.99
N ASN A 42 -16.21 20.09 21.38
CA ASN A 42 -17.35 19.29 20.92
C ASN A 42 -17.53 19.40 19.40
N ALA A 43 -17.49 20.61 18.84
CA ALA A 43 -17.65 20.83 17.40
C ALA A 43 -16.53 20.15 16.58
N ILE A 44 -15.29 20.16 17.06
CA ILE A 44 -14.16 19.47 16.42
C ILE A 44 -14.33 17.95 16.53
N ASN A 45 -14.65 17.45 17.72
CA ASN A 45 -14.77 16.01 17.96
C ASN A 45 -15.98 15.40 17.21
N ASP A 46 -17.04 16.16 16.96
CA ASP A 46 -18.18 15.73 16.11
C ASP A 46 -17.77 15.51 14.64
N LYS A 47 -16.67 16.10 14.20
CA LYS A 47 -16.09 15.94 12.85
C LYS A 47 -14.83 15.10 12.82
N MET A 48 -14.46 14.48 13.92
CA MET A 48 -13.24 13.70 14.10
C MET A 48 -13.04 12.60 13.05
N ASP A 49 -14.10 11.90 12.67
CA ASP A 49 -14.03 10.85 11.64
C ASP A 49 -13.60 11.39 10.27
N GLN A 50 -13.88 12.67 10.01
CA GLN A 50 -13.55 13.35 8.75
C GLN A 50 -12.21 14.08 8.84
N THR A 51 -11.98 14.78 9.95
CA THR A 51 -10.78 15.61 10.17
C THR A 51 -9.56 14.77 10.54
N GLY A 52 -9.76 13.66 11.26
CA GLY A 52 -8.72 12.84 11.86
C GLY A 52 -7.99 13.53 13.02
N VAL A 53 -8.64 14.48 13.70
CA VAL A 53 -8.07 15.26 14.80
C VAL A 53 -8.96 15.16 16.04
N TYR A 54 -8.33 14.97 17.19
CA TYR A 54 -8.96 14.95 18.50
C TYR A 54 -8.65 16.25 19.26
N ALA A 55 -9.67 16.83 19.87
CA ALA A 55 -9.55 18.05 20.67
C ALA A 55 -9.85 17.76 22.15
N LYS A 56 -9.11 18.41 23.05
CA LYS A 56 -9.39 18.47 24.49
C LYS A 56 -8.95 19.81 25.07
N LEU A 57 -9.38 20.11 26.30
CA LEU A 57 -8.83 21.22 27.08
C LEU A 57 -7.68 20.72 27.96
N ASP A 58 -6.63 21.53 28.07
CA ASP A 58 -5.58 21.34 29.08
C ASP A 58 -6.07 21.79 30.48
N LYS A 59 -5.19 21.69 31.48
CA LYS A 59 -5.52 22.11 32.87
C LYS A 59 -5.68 23.63 33.03
N ASP A 60 -5.16 24.39 32.08
CA ASP A 60 -5.18 25.85 32.07
C ASP A 60 -6.36 26.40 31.23
N GLY A 61 -7.14 25.50 30.60
CA GLY A 61 -8.32 25.83 29.81
C GLY A 61 -8.04 26.09 28.33
N ASN A 62 -6.81 25.85 27.86
CA ASN A 62 -6.42 26.03 26.46
C ASN A 62 -6.82 24.81 25.62
N LEU A 63 -7.00 25.04 24.33
CA LEU A 63 -7.34 24.01 23.36
C LEU A 63 -6.08 23.21 22.97
N GLU A 64 -6.08 21.91 23.26
CA GLU A 64 -5.07 20.96 22.79
C GLU A 64 -5.66 20.12 21.65
N LEU A 65 -5.06 20.23 20.47
CA LEU A 65 -5.42 19.45 19.29
C LEU A 65 -4.36 18.38 19.03
N THR A 66 -4.78 17.16 18.75
CA THR A 66 -3.88 16.06 18.49
C THR A 66 -4.33 15.27 17.26
N SER A 67 -3.39 14.98 16.36
CA SER A 67 -3.66 14.14 15.20
C SER A 67 -3.92 12.70 15.63
N LEU A 68 -5.00 12.11 15.12
CA LEU A 68 -5.29 10.68 15.26
C LEU A 68 -4.53 9.83 14.23
N LYS A 69 -3.96 10.48 13.20
CA LYS A 69 -3.17 9.83 12.17
C LYS A 69 -1.68 9.97 12.49
N SER A 70 -1.04 8.84 12.78
CA SER A 70 0.36 8.77 13.16
C SER A 70 1.27 9.38 12.08
N GLY A 71 2.09 10.35 12.46
CA GLY A 71 3.05 11.01 11.58
C GLY A 71 2.43 11.80 10.42
N LYS A 72 1.13 12.13 10.50
CA LYS A 72 0.46 13.02 9.54
C LYS A 72 0.11 14.33 10.22
N ASP A 73 0.81 15.37 9.80
CA ASP A 73 0.51 16.75 10.16
C ASP A 73 -0.91 17.12 9.72
N PHE A 74 -1.52 18.07 10.43
CA PHE A 74 -2.82 18.59 10.07
C PHE A 74 -2.79 20.10 9.99
N THR A 75 -3.70 20.66 9.19
CA THR A 75 -3.92 22.11 9.16
C THR A 75 -5.08 22.47 10.06
N PHE A 76 -4.96 23.57 10.79
CA PHE A 76 -6.05 24.18 11.54
C PHE A 76 -6.17 25.64 11.12
N THR A 77 -7.35 26.05 10.68
CA THR A 77 -7.71 27.45 10.41
C THR A 77 -8.60 27.91 11.55
N ALA A 78 -8.11 28.92 12.30
CA ALA A 78 -8.87 29.51 13.40
C ALA A 78 -10.13 30.21 12.88
N GLY A 79 -11.24 30.02 13.59
CA GLY A 79 -12.50 30.70 13.30
C GLY A 79 -12.53 32.12 13.83
N THR A 80 -13.40 32.94 13.26
CA THR A 80 -13.67 34.31 13.69
C THR A 80 -14.90 34.34 14.59
N ALA A 81 -14.81 35.04 15.72
CA ALA A 81 -15.97 35.33 16.56
C ALA A 81 -16.79 36.47 15.95
N ASP A 82 -18.03 36.20 15.58
CA ASP A 82 -19.07 37.19 15.29
C ASP A 82 -19.69 37.60 16.63
N GLY A 83 -19.49 38.85 17.04
CA GLY A 83 -19.87 39.37 18.37
C GLY A 83 -18.88 40.36 18.99
N GLY A 84 -17.64 40.42 18.48
CA GLY A 84 -16.86 41.64 18.59
C GLY A 84 -17.60 42.66 17.74
N GLY A 85 -18.09 43.75 18.35
CA GLY A 85 -18.67 44.84 17.57
C GLY A 85 -17.74 45.16 16.40
N THR A 86 -18.29 45.75 15.33
CA THR A 86 -17.44 46.64 14.53
C THR A 86 -16.56 47.43 15.51
N PRO A 87 -15.24 47.57 15.31
CA PRO A 87 -14.44 48.40 16.19
C PRO A 87 -15.08 49.78 16.19
N ASP A 88 -15.93 50.04 17.17
CA ASP A 88 -16.52 51.34 17.37
C ASP A 88 -15.33 52.24 17.64
N ALA A 89 -15.27 53.34 16.90
CA ALA A 89 -14.13 54.21 16.75
C ALA A 89 -13.81 55.04 18.02
N ASP A 90 -13.80 54.42 19.20
CA ASP A 90 -13.23 54.97 20.42
C ASP A 90 -11.81 54.39 20.66
N PRO A 91 -10.76 55.05 20.15
CA PRO A 91 -9.37 54.63 20.37
C PRO A 91 -8.88 54.81 21.81
N ALA A 92 -9.67 55.40 22.72
CA ALA A 92 -9.28 55.62 24.11
C ALA A 92 -9.69 54.48 25.05
N ASN A 93 -10.67 53.65 24.66
CA ASN A 93 -11.18 52.59 25.51
C ASN A 93 -11.79 51.45 24.64
N PRO A 94 -10.96 50.61 23.99
CA PRO A 94 -11.50 49.42 23.34
C PRO A 94 -12.22 48.58 24.40
N PRO A 95 -13.42 48.02 24.11
CA PRO A 95 -13.94 46.95 24.96
C PRO A 95 -12.84 45.89 25.08
N ALA A 96 -12.71 45.29 26.26
CA ALA A 96 -11.82 44.15 26.47
C ALA A 96 -12.48 42.98 25.75
N ASP A 97 -12.45 43.02 24.42
CA ASP A 97 -13.03 42.00 23.58
C ASP A 97 -12.34 40.69 23.94
N LEU A 98 -13.14 39.65 24.14
CA LEU A 98 -12.65 38.36 24.59
C LEU A 98 -11.59 37.87 23.61
N ALA A 99 -10.31 38.05 23.96
CA ALA A 99 -9.22 37.46 23.22
C ALA A 99 -9.32 35.95 23.43
N ILE A 100 -9.95 35.26 22.48
CA ILE A 100 -9.89 33.80 22.41
C ILE A 100 -8.47 33.47 21.99
N ASP A 101 -7.60 33.36 22.99
CA ASP A 101 -6.23 32.93 22.81
C ASP A 101 -6.26 31.44 22.47
N PHE A 102 -6.15 31.14 21.17
CA PHE A 102 -5.78 29.81 20.69
C PHE A 102 -4.28 29.62 20.96
N ALA A 103 -3.86 29.66 22.23
CA ALA A 103 -2.46 29.61 22.62
C ALA A 103 -1.77 28.42 21.93
N GLY A 104 -0.82 28.70 21.03
CA GLY A 104 -0.09 27.70 20.24
C GLY A 104 -0.53 27.53 18.78
N ILE A 105 -1.68 28.07 18.37
CA ILE A 105 -2.16 28.08 16.99
C ILE A 105 -2.51 29.52 16.62
N GLY A 106 -1.56 30.22 15.98
CA GLY A 106 -1.66 31.65 15.68
C GLY A 106 -3.00 32.06 15.08
N GLY A 107 -3.58 33.14 15.62
CA GLY A 107 -4.90 33.66 15.22
C GLY A 107 -5.05 33.88 13.71
N THR A 108 -6.31 33.74 13.24
CA THR A 108 -6.83 33.94 11.87
C THR A 108 -6.06 33.34 10.67
N ALA A 109 -4.92 32.69 10.88
CA ALA A 109 -4.09 32.06 9.87
C ALA A 109 -4.16 30.54 9.97
N THR A 110 -4.13 29.85 8.83
CA THR A 110 -3.99 28.40 8.78
C THR A 110 -2.62 28.00 9.31
N ALA A 111 -2.58 27.31 10.44
CA ALA A 111 -1.37 26.74 11.01
C ALA A 111 -1.22 25.27 10.64
N VAL A 112 0.03 24.81 10.47
CA VAL A 112 0.36 23.39 10.36
C VAL A 112 0.78 22.90 11.74
N VAL A 113 0.07 21.90 12.26
CA VAL A 113 0.39 21.26 13.53
C VAL A 113 1.07 19.93 13.24
N ALA A 114 2.31 19.80 13.71
CA ALA A 114 3.13 18.62 13.50
C ALA A 114 2.59 17.42 14.30
N SER A 115 2.57 16.24 13.68
CA SER A 115 2.20 14.99 14.34
C SER A 115 3.40 14.09 14.55
N GLU A 116 3.55 13.54 15.76
CA GLU A 116 4.58 12.54 16.01
C GLU A 116 4.23 11.20 15.33
N LYS A 117 5.25 10.55 14.77
CA LYS A 117 5.12 9.19 14.26
C LYS A 117 5.19 8.20 15.43
N LYS A 118 4.10 7.47 15.65
CA LYS A 118 3.96 6.36 16.59
C LYS A 118 3.81 5.03 15.84
N THR A 119 4.35 3.98 16.42
CA THR A 119 4.31 2.62 15.86
C THR A 119 3.37 1.72 16.67
N VAL A 120 3.15 0.49 16.20
CA VAL A 120 2.35 -0.53 16.92
C VAL A 120 2.89 -0.79 18.34
N ALA A 121 4.18 -0.56 18.58
CA ALA A 121 4.79 -0.73 19.91
C ALA A 121 4.44 0.40 20.89
N ASP A 122 4.03 1.57 20.39
CA ASP A 122 3.75 2.76 21.19
C ASP A 122 2.24 2.91 21.49
N LEU A 123 1.44 1.87 21.23
CA LEU A 123 -0.01 1.91 21.43
C LEU A 123 -0.37 1.91 22.91
N ASP A 124 -1.15 2.91 23.29
CA ASP A 124 -1.82 3.00 24.58
C ASP A 124 -3.31 3.24 24.32
N ILE A 125 -4.16 2.35 24.83
CA ILE A 125 -5.63 2.40 24.67
C ILE A 125 -6.34 2.85 25.94
N THR A 126 -5.60 3.28 26.97
CA THR A 126 -6.18 3.72 28.25
C THR A 126 -6.93 5.04 28.15
N THR A 127 -6.71 5.81 27.07
CA THR A 127 -7.37 7.08 26.78
C THR A 127 -8.18 6.99 25.49
N VAL A 128 -9.22 7.82 25.35
CA VAL A 128 -10.03 7.91 24.12
C VAL A 128 -9.16 8.28 22.91
N GLU A 129 -8.30 9.28 23.09
CA GLU A 129 -7.31 9.74 22.11
C GLU A 129 -6.36 8.60 21.69
N GLY A 130 -5.86 7.83 22.66
CA GLY A 130 -5.00 6.67 22.43
C GLY A 130 -5.70 5.53 21.69
N ALA A 131 -6.94 5.20 22.07
CA ALA A 131 -7.74 4.17 21.41
C ALA A 131 -8.05 4.50 19.95
N GLN A 132 -8.39 5.75 19.65
CA GLN A 132 -8.66 6.20 18.29
C GLN A 132 -7.39 6.22 17.42
N ARG A 133 -6.25 6.67 17.98
CA ARG A 133 -4.95 6.54 17.29
C ARG A 133 -4.58 5.10 17.02
N ALA A 134 -4.82 4.20 17.99
CA ALA A 134 -4.54 2.79 17.84
C ALA A 134 -5.29 2.20 16.63
N LEU A 135 -6.55 2.60 16.40
CA LEU A 135 -7.30 2.19 15.21
C LEU A 135 -6.60 2.61 13.92
N SER A 136 -6.16 3.87 13.79
CA SER A 136 -5.46 4.34 12.59
C SER A 136 -4.12 3.61 12.38
N ILE A 137 -3.34 3.40 13.44
CA ILE A 137 -2.03 2.74 13.34
C ILE A 137 -2.21 1.27 12.95
N VAL A 138 -3.20 0.58 13.53
CA VAL A 138 -3.51 -0.82 13.19
C VAL A 138 -4.03 -0.92 11.76
N ASP A 139 -4.89 -0.02 11.29
CA ASP A 139 -5.38 -0.02 9.92
C ASP A 139 -4.25 0.17 8.89
N ASP A 140 -3.34 1.11 9.14
CA ASP A 140 -2.16 1.32 8.30
C ASP A 140 -1.25 0.07 8.31
N ALA A 141 -1.04 -0.55 9.48
CA ALA A 141 -0.25 -1.77 9.60
C ALA A 141 -0.91 -2.96 8.88
N LEU A 142 -2.22 -3.13 9.01
CA LEU A 142 -2.99 -4.16 8.31
C LEU A 142 -2.94 -3.96 6.80
N THR A 143 -3.05 -2.72 6.33
CA THR A 143 -2.91 -2.37 4.91
C THR A 143 -1.53 -2.76 4.39
N SER A 144 -0.47 -2.46 5.14
CA SER A 144 0.90 -2.85 4.79
C SER A 144 1.09 -4.38 4.71
N VAL A 145 0.57 -5.13 5.68
CA VAL A 145 0.60 -6.59 5.68
C VAL A 145 -0.20 -7.16 4.51
N ASN A 146 -1.38 -6.63 4.24
CA ASN A 146 -2.23 -7.07 3.12
C ASN A 146 -1.58 -6.79 1.77
N SER A 147 -0.92 -5.64 1.58
CA SER A 147 -0.13 -5.35 0.39
C SER A 147 0.97 -6.39 0.19
N SER A 148 1.73 -6.69 1.25
CA SER A 148 2.79 -7.71 1.20
C SER A 148 2.24 -9.10 0.84
N ARG A 149 1.07 -9.48 1.39
CA ARG A 149 0.40 -10.75 1.06
C ARG A 149 -0.09 -10.78 -0.38
N ALA A 150 -0.61 -9.66 -0.90
CA ALA A 150 -1.04 -9.54 -2.29
C ALA A 150 0.14 -9.72 -3.24
N ASP A 151 1.29 -9.08 -2.95
CA ASP A 151 2.53 -9.24 -3.71
C ASP A 151 3.03 -10.68 -3.70
N MET A 152 3.02 -11.34 -2.52
CA MET A 152 3.37 -12.75 -2.43
C MET A 152 2.41 -13.65 -3.22
N GLY A 153 1.10 -13.35 -3.23
CA GLY A 153 0.11 -14.06 -4.05
C GLY A 153 0.37 -13.89 -5.55
N ALA A 154 0.70 -12.68 -5.99
CA ALA A 154 1.06 -12.40 -7.37
C ALA A 154 2.34 -13.16 -7.80
N ILE A 155 3.34 -13.19 -6.92
CA ILE A 155 4.57 -13.98 -7.13
C ILE A 155 4.27 -15.47 -7.22
N GLN A 156 3.41 -16.01 -6.36
CA GLN A 156 2.99 -17.42 -6.40
C GLN A 156 2.30 -17.75 -7.73
N ASN A 157 1.39 -16.90 -8.21
CA ASN A 157 0.74 -17.08 -9.51
C ASN A 157 1.76 -17.08 -10.65
N ARG A 158 2.73 -16.16 -10.60
CA ARG A 158 3.82 -16.13 -11.59
C ARG A 158 4.67 -17.39 -11.55
N PHE A 159 5.00 -17.91 -10.36
CA PHE A 159 5.74 -19.17 -10.23
C PHE A 159 4.96 -20.34 -10.83
N THR A 160 3.67 -20.49 -10.53
CA THR A 160 2.82 -21.55 -11.09
C THR A 160 2.79 -21.48 -12.62
N SER A 161 2.57 -20.30 -13.20
CA SER A 161 2.57 -20.12 -14.67
C SER A 161 3.94 -20.40 -15.30
N THR A 162 5.03 -20.01 -14.63
CA THR A 162 6.39 -20.26 -15.11
C THR A 162 6.71 -21.75 -15.05
N ILE A 163 6.34 -22.45 -13.96
CA ILE A 163 6.50 -23.89 -13.81
C ILE A 163 5.71 -24.64 -14.88
N ALA A 164 4.45 -24.28 -15.11
CA ALA A 164 3.63 -24.89 -16.16
C ALA A 164 4.27 -24.72 -17.54
N SER A 165 4.76 -23.52 -17.84
CA SER A 165 5.45 -23.23 -19.10
C SER A 165 6.74 -24.06 -19.23
N LEU A 166 7.55 -24.13 -18.18
CA LEU A 166 8.80 -24.91 -18.15
C LEU A 166 8.53 -26.41 -18.32
N ASN A 167 7.47 -26.95 -17.71
CA ASN A 167 7.09 -28.35 -17.87
C ASN A 167 6.72 -28.66 -19.33
N THR A 168 5.90 -27.82 -19.96
CA THR A 168 5.56 -27.96 -21.40
C THR A 168 6.80 -27.87 -22.29
N THR A 169 7.72 -26.94 -22.01
CA THR A 169 8.99 -26.84 -22.75
C THR A 169 9.85 -28.09 -22.56
N SER A 170 9.94 -28.61 -21.33
CA SER A 170 10.70 -29.82 -21.00
C SER A 170 10.15 -31.06 -21.70
N GLU A 171 8.82 -31.21 -21.74
CA GLU A 171 8.15 -32.29 -22.47
C GLU A 171 8.41 -32.21 -23.97
N ASN A 172 8.25 -31.03 -24.57
CA ASN A 172 8.53 -30.81 -25.99
C ASN A 172 10.00 -31.04 -26.34
N LEU A 173 10.93 -30.62 -25.48
CA LEU A 173 12.35 -30.84 -25.67
C LEU A 173 12.70 -32.33 -25.57
N SER A 174 12.13 -33.04 -24.59
CA SER A 174 12.31 -34.49 -24.43
C SER A 174 11.79 -35.25 -25.64
N ALA A 175 10.57 -34.92 -26.11
CA ALA A 175 9.98 -35.53 -27.30
C ALA A 175 10.80 -35.25 -28.56
N SER A 176 11.30 -34.02 -28.73
CA SER A 176 12.18 -33.66 -29.85
C SER A 176 13.49 -34.45 -29.79
N ARG A 177 14.08 -34.59 -28.60
CA ARG A 177 15.31 -35.37 -28.39
C ARG A 177 15.10 -36.86 -28.66
N SER A 178 13.96 -37.43 -28.27
CA SER A 178 13.60 -38.81 -28.58
C SER A 178 13.51 -39.00 -30.09
N ARG A 179 12.77 -38.15 -30.81
CA ARG A 179 12.65 -38.25 -32.27
C ARG A 179 13.99 -38.20 -32.99
N ILE A 180 14.89 -37.30 -32.58
CA ILE A 180 16.24 -37.22 -33.14
C ILE A 180 16.99 -38.54 -32.87
N ARG A 181 17.03 -39.00 -31.62
CA ARG A 181 17.74 -40.22 -31.25
C ARG A 181 17.17 -41.49 -31.89
N ASP A 182 15.85 -41.63 -31.94
CA ASP A 182 15.19 -42.78 -32.54
C ASP A 182 15.41 -42.82 -34.05
N THR A 183 15.42 -41.66 -34.72
CA THR A 183 15.72 -41.55 -36.15
C THR A 183 17.19 -41.88 -36.44
N ASP A 184 18.12 -41.35 -35.63
CA ASP A 184 19.54 -41.64 -35.76
C ASP A 184 19.83 -43.13 -35.52
N TYR A 185 19.19 -43.73 -34.50
CA TYR A 185 19.31 -45.15 -34.21
C TYR A 185 18.75 -46.03 -35.33
N ALA A 186 17.59 -45.67 -35.88
CA ALA A 186 17.00 -46.37 -37.02
C ALA A 186 17.92 -46.30 -38.25
N LYS A 187 18.53 -45.15 -38.53
CA LYS A 187 19.47 -44.96 -39.65
C LYS A 187 20.74 -45.78 -39.46
N GLU A 188 21.37 -45.73 -38.28
CA GLU A 188 22.57 -46.50 -37.97
C GLU A 188 22.33 -48.01 -38.06
N THR A 189 21.19 -48.48 -37.52
CA THR A 189 20.81 -49.89 -37.57
C THR A 189 20.55 -50.35 -39.00
N ALA A 190 19.92 -49.51 -39.83
CA ALA A 190 19.72 -49.81 -41.25
C ALA A 190 21.05 -49.89 -42.02
N GLU A 191 21.99 -48.98 -41.77
CA GLU A 191 23.33 -49.03 -42.38
C GLU A 191 24.16 -50.22 -41.91
N LEU A 192 24.09 -50.56 -40.62
CA LEU A 192 24.73 -51.77 -40.08
C LEU A 192 24.16 -53.03 -40.76
N THR A 193 22.84 -53.12 -40.87
CA THR A 193 22.15 -54.25 -41.51
C THR A 193 22.53 -54.33 -43.00
N ARG A 194 22.52 -53.20 -43.71
CA ARG A 194 22.95 -53.11 -45.11
C ARG A 194 24.39 -53.58 -45.28
N THR A 195 25.28 -53.17 -44.40
CA THR A 195 26.70 -53.54 -44.42
C THR A 195 26.87 -55.04 -44.17
N GLN A 196 26.15 -55.62 -43.21
CA GLN A 196 26.17 -57.06 -42.94
C GLN A 196 25.63 -57.87 -44.14
N ILE A 197 24.54 -57.44 -44.76
CA ILE A 197 23.99 -58.08 -45.97
C ILE A 197 24.99 -57.99 -47.13
N LEU A 198 25.65 -56.85 -47.34
CA LEU A 198 26.67 -56.70 -48.38
C LEU A 198 27.89 -57.59 -48.11
N GLN A 199 28.30 -57.77 -46.85
CA GLN A 199 29.38 -58.70 -46.49
C GLN A 199 28.99 -60.16 -46.75
N GLN A 200 27.76 -60.57 -46.39
CA GLN A 200 27.25 -61.92 -46.66
C GLN A 200 27.05 -62.17 -48.17
N ALA A 201 26.53 -61.19 -48.90
CA ALA A 201 26.37 -61.26 -50.36
C ALA A 201 27.74 -61.27 -51.06
N GLY A 202 28.71 -60.46 -50.61
CA GLY A 202 30.06 -60.43 -51.16
C GLY A 202 30.78 -61.77 -51.00
N THR A 203 30.65 -62.41 -49.82
CA THR A 203 31.22 -63.75 -49.58
C THR A 203 30.51 -64.83 -50.41
N ALA A 204 29.18 -64.80 -50.52
CA ALA A 204 28.42 -65.72 -51.37
C ALA A 204 28.71 -65.52 -52.87
N MET A 205 28.84 -64.28 -53.33
CA MET A 205 29.20 -63.95 -54.71
C MET A 205 30.63 -64.36 -55.03
N LEU A 206 31.58 -64.18 -54.10
CA LEU A 206 32.93 -64.71 -54.24
C LEU A 206 32.94 -66.23 -54.31
N ALA A 207 32.13 -66.91 -53.48
CA ALA A 207 31.99 -68.36 -53.53
C ALA A 207 31.40 -68.85 -54.87
N GLN A 208 30.37 -68.18 -55.38
CA GLN A 208 29.75 -68.48 -56.68
C GLN A 208 30.70 -68.19 -57.85
N ALA A 209 31.42 -67.07 -57.81
CA ALA A 209 32.42 -66.69 -58.81
C ALA A 209 33.61 -67.66 -58.79
N ASN A 210 33.97 -68.22 -57.65
CA ASN A 210 35.01 -69.25 -57.55
C ASN A 210 34.54 -70.64 -58.02
N GLN A 211 33.23 -70.93 -58.02
CA GLN A 211 32.69 -72.19 -58.56
C GLN A 211 32.51 -72.19 -60.08
N SER A 212 32.24 -71.03 -60.69
CA SER A 212 32.01 -70.89 -62.14
C SER A 212 33.19 -71.36 -63.03
N PRO A 213 34.47 -71.07 -62.72
CA PRO A 213 35.62 -71.57 -63.49
C PRO A 213 35.74 -73.10 -63.48
N SER A 214 35.40 -73.73 -62.35
CA SER A 214 35.46 -75.18 -62.14
C SER A 214 34.47 -75.93 -63.04
N SER A 215 33.27 -75.40 -63.19
CA SER A 215 32.23 -75.96 -64.07
C SER A 215 32.54 -75.73 -65.56
N VAL A 216 33.23 -74.65 -65.91
CA VAL A 216 33.70 -74.44 -67.29
C VAL A 216 34.85 -75.38 -67.65
N MET A 217 35.77 -75.66 -66.73
CA MET A 217 36.82 -76.67 -66.94
C MET A 217 36.25 -78.09 -67.14
N SER A 218 35.14 -78.42 -66.46
CA SER A 218 34.43 -79.69 -66.67
C SER A 218 33.80 -79.83 -68.06
N LEU A 219 33.49 -78.72 -68.74
CA LEU A 219 32.92 -78.71 -70.10
C LEU A 219 33.99 -78.69 -71.20
N LEU A 220 35.24 -78.38 -70.85
CA LEU A 220 36.39 -78.42 -71.77
C LEU A 220 37.13 -79.77 -71.74
N GLN A 221 36.81 -80.66 -70.80
CA GLN A 221 37.46 -81.97 -70.62
C GLN A 221 36.53 -83.17 -70.92
N GLY A 222 35.27 -82.93 -71.32
CA GLY A 222 34.32 -83.94 -71.79
C GLY A 222 33.89 -83.66 -73.22
#